data_AF-A0A956W8M9-F1
#
_entry.id   AF-A0A956W8M9-F1
#
_cell.length_a   1.000
_cell.length_b   1.000
_cell.length_c   1.000
_cell.angle_alpha   90.00
_cell.angle_beta   90.00
_cell.angle_gamma   90.00
#
_symmetry.space_group_name_H-M   'P 1'
#
loop_
_entity.id
_entity.type
_entity.pdbx_description
1 polymer ?
#
loop_
_entity_poly.entity_id
_entity_poly.type
_entity_poly.pdbx_seq_one_letter_code
_entity_poly.pdbx_strand_id
1 'polypeptide(L)'
;VYVSRAHHGGRTYMAATNIGTNPTFVDGDQRHFETYLLDFEGDLYGQIVTVEVLHRLRDELKFDGVDALVEQMNRDIVATREWFA
;
A
#
# COMPACT_ATOMS: atom_id res chain seq x y z
N VAL A 1 5.34 -0.72 5.46
CA VAL A 1 4.89 -1.18 4.13
C VAL A 1 4.79 -2.69 4.13
N TYR A 2 3.72 -3.21 3.54
CA TYR A 2 3.33 -4.61 3.60
C TYR A 2 2.97 -5.15 2.23
N VAL A 3 3.29 -6.42 1.98
CA VAL A 3 2.61 -7.23 0.96
C VAL A 3 1.18 -7.44 1.45
N SER A 4 0.23 -7.20 0.56
CA SER A 4 -1.19 -7.42 0.83
C SER A 4 -1.89 -8.01 -0.39
N ARG A 5 -3.11 -8.45 -0.17
CA ARG A 5 -4.05 -8.86 -1.20
C ARG A 5 -5.31 -8.02 -1.09
N ALA A 6 -5.76 -7.46 -2.21
CA ALA A 6 -6.99 -6.68 -2.24
C ALA A 6 -8.09 -7.46 -2.98
N HIS A 7 -9.31 -7.41 -2.46
CA HIS A 7 -10.48 -8.03 -3.04
C HIS A 7 -11.52 -6.97 -3.39
N HIS A 8 -11.92 -6.94 -4.66
CA HIS A 8 -12.93 -6.02 -5.16
C HIS A 8 -13.62 -6.61 -6.40
N GLY A 9 -14.95 -6.52 -6.45
CA GLY A 9 -15.74 -6.97 -7.60
C GLY A 9 -15.57 -8.46 -7.96
N GLY A 10 -15.39 -9.33 -6.96
CA GLY A 10 -15.13 -10.76 -7.17
C GLY A 10 -13.74 -11.09 -7.74
N ARG A 11 -12.86 -10.09 -7.85
CA ARG A 11 -11.48 -10.25 -8.30
C ARG A 11 -10.52 -10.02 -7.13
N THR A 12 -9.38 -10.67 -7.22
CA THR A 12 -8.30 -10.59 -6.25
C THR A 12 -7.07 -9.99 -6.93
N TYR A 13 -6.44 -9.03 -6.27
CA TYR A 13 -5.26 -8.31 -6.75
C TYR A 13 -4.12 -8.47 -5.75
N MET A 14 -2.90 -8.61 -6.26
CA MET A 14 -1.70 -8.36 -5.45
C MET A 14 -1.68 -6.88 -5.09
N ALA A 15 -1.23 -6.55 -3.89
CA ALA A 15 -1.20 -5.17 -3.44
C ALA A 15 -0.01 -4.90 -2.53
N ALA A 16 0.38 -3.63 -2.46
CA ALA A 16 1.31 -3.12 -1.47
C ALA A 16 0.56 -2.11 -0.59
N THR A 17 0.57 -2.32 0.73
CA THR A 17 -0.10 -1.42 1.69
C THR A 17 0.90 -0.68 2.55
N ASN A 18 0.84 0.65 2.53
CA ASN A 18 1.42 1.49 3.57
C ASN A 18 0.42 1.62 4.72
N ILE A 19 0.91 1.41 5.95
CA ILE A 19 0.16 1.64 7.18
C ILE A 19 1.00 2.60 8.02
N GLY A 20 0.65 3.88 7.99
CA GLY A 20 1.38 4.95 8.64
C GLY A 20 0.61 5.59 9.78
N THR A 21 1.31 6.31 10.65
CA THR A 21 0.69 7.18 11.67
C THR A 21 0.84 8.62 11.23
N ASN A 22 -0.23 9.43 11.27
CA ASN A 22 -0.10 10.87 11.05
C ASN A 22 0.05 11.60 12.39
N PRO A 23 1.26 12.06 12.75
CA PRO A 23 1.49 12.72 14.04
C PRO A 23 0.99 14.17 14.08
N THR A 24 0.45 14.70 12.98
CA THR A 24 0.23 16.15 12.79
C THR A 24 -1.17 16.64 13.18
N PHE A 25 -2.14 15.73 13.39
CA PHE A 25 -3.47 16.08 13.89
C PHE A 25 -3.53 15.82 15.40
N VAL A 26 -3.81 16.87 16.16
CA VAL A 26 -3.69 16.94 17.63
C VAL A 26 -4.77 16.12 18.36
N ASP A 27 -5.76 15.57 17.65
CA ASP A 27 -6.81 14.72 18.22
C ASP A 27 -6.95 13.41 17.44
N GLY A 28 -6.27 12.37 17.92
CA GLY A 28 -6.54 10.99 17.53
C GLY A 28 -5.39 10.30 16.81
N ASP A 29 -5.12 9.08 17.27
CA ASP A 29 -4.14 8.11 16.75
C ASP A 29 -4.57 7.59 15.35
N GLN A 30 -4.81 8.50 14.40
CA GLN A 30 -5.34 8.18 13.07
C GLN A 30 -4.24 7.54 12.24
N ARG A 31 -4.36 6.23 12.09
CA ARG A 31 -3.57 5.43 11.16
C ARG A 31 -4.09 5.63 9.75
N HIS A 32 -3.18 5.94 8.83
CA HIS A 32 -3.47 6.02 7.41
C HIS A 32 -3.22 4.65 6.79
N PHE A 33 -4.19 4.17 6.03
CA PHE A 33 -4.11 2.93 5.28
C PHE A 33 -4.17 3.27 3.80
N GLU A 34 -3.03 3.15 3.12
CA GLU A 34 -2.92 3.40 1.69
C GLU A 34 -2.54 2.11 0.99
N THR A 35 -3.37 1.64 0.08
CA THR A 35 -3.14 0.37 -0.63
C THR A 35 -3.05 0.62 -2.13
N TYR A 36 -1.92 0.22 -2.72
CA TYR A 36 -1.70 0.23 -4.16
C TYR A 36 -2.01 -1.17 -4.71
N LEU A 37 -3.07 -1.27 -5.52
CA LEU A 37 -3.45 -2.51 -6.21
C LEU A 37 -2.59 -2.65 -7.47
N LEU A 38 -1.80 -3.71 -7.56
CA LEU A 38 -0.98 -3.98 -8.73
C LEU A 38 -1.88 -4.39 -9.91
N ASP A 39 -1.54 -3.88 -11.10
CA ASP A 39 -2.20 -4.18 -12.38
C ASP A 39 -3.70 -3.81 -12.42
N PHE A 40 -4.15 -2.97 -11.49
CA PHE A 40 -5.49 -2.41 -11.49
C PHE A 40 -5.49 -1.03 -12.15
N GLU A 41 -6.49 -0.78 -13.00
CA GLU A 41 -6.74 0.52 -13.61
C GLU A 41 -8.18 0.96 -13.31
N GLY A 42 -8.35 2.25 -13.02
CA GLY A 42 -9.64 2.88 -12.73
C GLY A 42 -9.75 3.41 -11.30
N ASP A 43 -10.96 3.86 -10.95
CA ASP A 43 -11.27 4.49 -9.68
C ASP A 43 -12.12 3.59 -8.78
N LEU A 44 -11.77 3.53 -7.49
CA LEU A 44 -12.51 2.77 -6.47
C LEU A 44 -13.22 3.69 -5.45
N TYR A 45 -13.40 4.97 -5.79
CA TYR A 45 -14.09 5.92 -4.92
C TYR A 45 -15.52 5.46 -4.60
N GLY A 46 -15.85 5.45 -3.30
CA GLY A 46 -17.15 5.01 -2.79
C GLY A 46 -17.37 3.49 -2.82
N GLN A 47 -16.39 2.70 -3.28
CA GLN A 47 -16.47 1.24 -3.29
C GLN A 47 -15.87 0.63 -2.02
N ILE A 48 -16.34 -0.57 -1.67
CA ILE A 48 -15.77 -1.36 -0.57
C ILE A 48 -14.69 -2.27 -1.14
N VAL A 49 -13.48 -2.16 -0.60
CA VAL A 49 -12.35 -3.03 -0.91
C VAL A 49 -11.91 -3.73 0.36
N THR A 50 -11.78 -5.05 0.33
CA THR A 50 -11.21 -5.82 1.44
C THR A 50 -9.71 -5.98 1.23
N VAL A 51 -8.90 -5.60 2.22
CA VAL A 51 -7.44 -5.73 2.16
C VAL A 51 -6.98 -6.73 3.21
N GLU A 52 -6.30 -7.78 2.77
CA GLU A 52 -5.63 -8.77 3.60
C GLU A 52 -4.14 -8.43 3.68
N VAL A 53 -3.65 -8.10 4.88
CA VAL A 53 -2.23 -7.82 5.12
C VAL A 53 -1.50 -9.14 5.36
N LEU A 54 -0.47 -9.43 4.56
CA LEU A 54 0.16 -10.75 4.52
C LEU A 54 1.57 -10.77 5.10
N HIS A 55 2.41 -9.80 4.70
CA HIS A 55 3.82 -9.80 5.07
C HIS A 55 4.35 -8.38 5.21
N ARG A 56 5.20 -8.11 6.21
CA ARG A 56 5.85 -6.80 6.37
C ARG A 56 7.09 -6.75 5.48
N LEU A 57 7.07 -5.89 4.46
CA LEU A 57 8.21 -5.69 3.56
C LEU A 57 9.30 -4.82 4.20
N ARG A 58 8.89 -3.68 4.77
CA ARG A 58 9.81 -2.70 5.36
C ARG A 58 9.11 -1.71 6.26
N ASP A 59 9.92 -0.95 6.99
CA ASP A 59 9.49 0.24 7.73
C ASP A 59 9.21 1.44 6.83
N GLU A 60 8.52 2.43 7.40
CA GLU A 60 8.33 3.71 6.75
C GLU A 60 9.67 4.44 6.61
N LEU A 61 9.84 5.13 5.49
CA LEU A 61 11.06 5.85 5.16
C LEU A 61 10.70 7.31 4.89
N LYS A 62 11.59 8.21 5.29
CA LYS A 62 11.56 9.60 4.83
C LYS A 62 12.32 9.68 3.51
N PHE A 63 11.81 10.47 2.58
CA PHE A 63 12.43 10.68 1.27
C PHE A 63 12.76 12.15 1.09
N ASP A 64 13.93 12.43 0.50
CA ASP A 64 14.41 13.79 0.26
C ASP A 64 13.85 14.38 -1.07
N GLY A 65 12.81 13.78 -1.63
CA GLY A 65 12.17 14.22 -2.86
C GLY A 65 11.24 13.17 -3.47
N VAL A 66 10.48 13.60 -4.48
CA VAL A 66 9.51 12.75 -5.19
C VAL A 66 10.20 11.62 -5.93
N ASP A 67 11.33 11.87 -6.59
CA ASP A 67 12.04 10.83 -7.36
C ASP A 67 12.48 9.67 -6.48
N ALA A 68 13.06 9.97 -5.31
CA ALA A 68 13.48 8.96 -4.33
C ALA A 68 12.30 8.13 -3.79
N LEU A 69 11.14 8.77 -3.58
CA LEU A 69 9.91 8.10 -3.21
C LEU A 69 9.44 7.14 -4.32
N VAL A 70 9.37 7.63 -5.57
CA VAL A 70 8.92 6.86 -6.73
C VAL A 70 9.83 5.64 -6.95
N GLU A 71 11.14 5.82 -6.87
CA GLU A 71 12.09 4.71 -6.96
C GLU A 71 11.86 3.65 -5.89
N GLN A 72 11.63 4.06 -4.64
CA GLN A 72 11.33 3.11 -3.56
C GLN A 72 9.99 2.40 -3.77
N MET A 73 8.95 3.12 -4.21
CA MET A 73 7.66 2.51 -4.54
C MET A 73 7.79 1.44 -5.61
N ASN A 74 8.59 1.68 -6.66
CA ASN A 74 8.87 0.68 -7.69
C ASN A 74 9.58 -0.56 -7.12
N ARG A 75 10.54 -0.39 -6.20
CA ARG A 75 11.17 -1.52 -5.50
C ARG A 75 10.17 -2.29 -4.65
N ASP A 76 9.28 -1.60 -3.95
CA ASP A 76 8.24 -2.24 -3.13
C ASP A 76 7.27 -3.06 -4.01
N ILE A 77 6.91 -2.56 -5.19
CA ILE A 77 6.08 -3.29 -6.19
C ILE A 77 6.78 -4.56 -6.66
N VAL A 78 8.06 -4.48 -7.01
CA VAL A 78 8.83 -5.66 -7.44
C VAL A 78 8.91 -6.70 -6.32
N ALA A 79 9.28 -6.30 -5.11
CA ALA A 79 9.35 -7.20 -3.96
C ALA A 79 8.00 -7.84 -3.62
N THR A 80 6.91 -7.08 -3.78
CA THR A 80 5.54 -7.59 -3.64
C THR A 80 5.26 -8.72 -4.64
N ARG A 81 5.61 -8.52 -5.92
CA ARG A 81 5.44 -9.55 -6.94
C ARG A 81 6.29 -10.79 -6.65
N GLU A 82 7.55 -10.59 -6.25
CA GLU A 82 8.46 -11.68 -5.91
C GLU A 82 7.97 -12.52 -4.74
N TRP A 83 7.31 -11.92 -3.74
CA TRP A 83 6.74 -12.65 -2.62
C TRP A 83 5.57 -13.58 -3.02
N PHE A 84 4.82 -13.22 -4.07
CA PHE A 84 3.71 -14.03 -4.59
C PHE A 84 4.14 -15.09 -5.63
N ALA A 85 5.40 -15.10 -6.06
CA ALA A 85 5.96 -16.07 -6.99
C ALA A 85 6.36 -17.38 -6.28
#